data_AF-A0A5B0SMK3-F1
#
_entry.id   AF-A0A5B0SMK3-F1
#
_cell.length_a   1.000
_cell.length_b   1.000
_cell.length_c   1.000
_cell.angle_alpha   90.00
_cell.angle_beta   90.00
_cell.angle_gamma   90.00
#
_symmetry.space_group_name_H-M   'P 1'
#
loop_
_entity.id
_entity.type
_entity.pdbx_description
1 polymer ?
#
loop_
_entity_poly.entity_id
_entity_poly.type
_entity_poly.pdbx_seq_one_letter_code
_entity_poly.pdbx_strand_id
1 'polypeptide(L)'
;MDPSFQPELIERRQVHGITLEQQRNDVKITPELFKDIVTEAKDLSASAITDLIVTTLSLKYTQSNSVAYAFRGGIIGLGAGQQSRIHCTRLAGTKADLWWLQHHPKVLGMKFKPTTKRADKANAIDLYLTDAVWDNDDDEEEGVISTEHKEWEAIFKEIPKRLSKAERKEWMKKLDGVALGSDAFFPFTGNVRRAAKSGVKYIAAPGGSVMDPAVFKAADEAKMVYCKTGLRLFHH
;
A
#
# COMPACT_ATOMS: atom_id res chain seq x y z
N MET A 1 -10.56 13.51 23.58
CA MET A 1 -11.28 12.25 23.30
C MET A 1 -11.48 11.54 24.63
N ASP A 2 -12.68 11.05 24.90
CA ASP A 2 -12.96 10.22 26.09
C ASP A 2 -12.56 8.76 25.76
N PRO A 3 -11.54 8.19 26.42
CA PRO A 3 -11.09 6.82 26.16
C PRO A 3 -12.05 5.76 26.70
N SER A 4 -13.03 6.14 27.54
CA SER A 4 -14.00 5.21 28.14
C SER A 4 -15.29 5.06 27.33
N PHE A 5 -15.53 5.96 26.37
CA PHE A 5 -16.73 5.95 25.53
C PHE A 5 -16.86 4.62 24.76
N GLN A 6 -18.05 4.01 24.83
CA GLN A 6 -18.43 2.85 24.04
C GLN A 6 -19.63 3.20 23.17
N PRO A 7 -19.54 3.08 21.84
CA PRO A 7 -20.69 3.29 20.96
C PRO A 7 -21.71 2.16 21.13
N GLU A 8 -22.98 2.46 20.80
CA GLU A 8 -24.02 1.44 20.70
C GLU A 8 -23.67 0.37 19.64
N LEU A 9 -24.22 -0.83 19.82
CA LEU A 9 -23.98 -1.94 18.89
C LEU A 9 -24.72 -1.76 17.56
N ILE A 10 -25.84 -1.03 17.55
CA ILE A 10 -26.65 -0.83 16.36
C ILE A 10 -26.33 0.54 15.76
N GLU A 11 -26.01 0.55 14.47
CA GLU A 11 -25.81 1.77 13.69
C GLU A 11 -26.88 1.90 12.60
N ARG A 12 -27.25 3.14 12.29
CA ARG A 12 -28.25 3.49 11.28
C ARG A 12 -27.67 4.49 10.31
N ARG A 13 -27.92 4.30 9.01
CA ARG A 13 -27.63 5.28 7.96
C ARG A 13 -28.89 5.53 7.12
N GLN A 14 -29.11 6.76 6.69
CA GLN A 14 -30.17 7.06 5.73
C GLN A 14 -29.60 7.06 4.31
N VAL A 15 -30.28 6.39 3.38
CA VAL A 15 -29.99 6.45 1.94
C VAL A 15 -31.29 6.71 1.21
N HIS A 16 -31.40 7.87 0.56
CA HIS A 16 -32.58 8.26 -0.24
C HIS A 16 -33.92 8.10 0.50
N GLY A 17 -33.97 8.59 1.75
CA GLY A 17 -35.18 8.52 2.59
C GLY A 17 -35.44 7.18 3.27
N ILE A 18 -34.64 6.14 2.98
CA ILE A 18 -34.74 4.81 3.61
C ILE A 18 -33.67 4.68 4.70
N THR A 19 -34.03 4.09 5.84
CA THR A 19 -33.07 3.78 6.92
C THR A 19 -32.52 2.36 6.74
N LEU A 20 -31.20 2.25 6.63
CA LEU A 20 -30.47 0.99 6.72
C LEU A 20 -29.92 0.85 8.14
N GLU A 21 -30.20 -0.28 8.78
CA GLU A 21 -29.78 -0.59 10.16
C GLU A 21 -28.97 -1.89 10.16
N GLN A 22 -27.87 -1.90 10.92
CA GLN A 22 -27.04 -3.09 11.11
C GLN A 22 -26.33 -3.07 12.46
N GLN A 23 -25.80 -4.22 12.89
CA GLN A 23 -24.78 -4.24 13.93
C GLN A 23 -23.49 -3.63 13.40
N ARG A 24 -22.86 -2.74 14.16
CA ARG A 24 -21.56 -2.14 13.82
C ARG A 24 -20.46 -3.20 13.75
N ASN A 25 -19.40 -2.90 13.01
CA ASN A 25 -18.22 -3.77 12.97
C ASN A 25 -17.38 -3.63 14.25
N ASP A 26 -17.68 -4.47 15.25
CA ASP A 26 -17.02 -4.52 16.57
C ASP A 26 -15.91 -5.59 16.66
N VAL A 27 -15.57 -6.25 15.56
CA VAL A 27 -14.56 -7.32 15.54
C VAL A 27 -13.20 -6.83 16.04
N LYS A 28 -12.54 -7.64 16.89
CA LYS A 28 -11.19 -7.37 17.38
C LYS A 28 -10.16 -8.02 16.45
N ILE A 29 -9.16 -7.24 16.04
CA ILE A 29 -8.04 -7.75 15.26
C ILE A 29 -6.93 -8.12 16.23
N THR A 30 -6.71 -9.42 16.41
CA THR A 30 -5.69 -9.97 17.32
C THR A 30 -4.83 -11.00 16.58
N PRO A 31 -3.68 -11.43 17.14
CA PRO A 31 -2.83 -12.46 16.52
C PRO A 31 -3.57 -13.75 16.16
N GLU A 32 -4.64 -14.10 16.88
CA GLU A 32 -5.51 -15.25 16.63
C GLU A 32 -6.03 -15.30 15.20
N LEU A 33 -6.29 -14.14 14.59
CA LEU A 33 -6.84 -14.02 13.24
C LEU A 33 -5.90 -14.60 12.17
N PHE A 34 -4.61 -14.73 12.47
CA PHE A 34 -3.57 -15.13 11.51
C PHE A 34 -3.10 -16.58 11.68
N LYS A 35 -3.77 -17.39 12.52
CA LYS A 35 -3.39 -18.77 12.85
C LYS A 35 -3.59 -19.77 11.71
N ASP A 36 -4.58 -19.56 10.85
CA ASP A 36 -4.86 -20.44 9.71
C ASP A 36 -3.91 -20.11 8.54
N ILE A 37 -2.69 -20.67 8.58
CA ILE A 37 -1.69 -20.52 7.54
C ILE A 37 -1.87 -21.61 6.49
N VAL A 38 -2.14 -21.23 5.25
CA VAL A 38 -2.50 -22.15 4.15
C VAL A 38 -1.35 -22.47 3.19
N THR A 39 -0.22 -21.76 3.28
CA THR A 39 1.00 -21.98 2.45
C THR A 39 2.04 -22.85 3.15
N GLU A 40 3.02 -23.38 2.42
CA GLU A 40 4.14 -24.17 2.95
C GLU A 40 5.02 -23.36 3.90
N ALA A 41 5.26 -22.08 3.59
CA ALA A 41 5.96 -21.18 4.50
C ALA A 41 5.10 -20.88 5.74
N LYS A 42 5.59 -21.25 6.92
CA LYS A 42 4.89 -21.08 8.20
C LYS A 42 5.51 -20.07 9.17
N ASP A 43 6.71 -19.56 8.85
CA ASP A 43 7.42 -18.66 9.76
C ASP A 43 6.75 -17.29 9.82
N LEU A 44 6.07 -17.02 10.94
CA LEU A 44 5.35 -15.78 11.18
C LEU A 44 5.92 -15.09 12.43
N SER A 45 6.96 -14.29 12.21
CA SER A 45 7.63 -13.52 13.27
C SER A 45 6.70 -12.54 13.99
N ALA A 46 7.06 -12.14 15.22
CA ALA A 46 6.30 -11.14 15.97
C ALA A 46 6.13 -9.81 15.21
N SER A 47 7.15 -9.36 14.48
CA SER A 47 7.07 -8.17 13.63
C SER A 47 6.10 -8.34 12.47
N ALA A 48 6.06 -9.52 11.85
CA ALA A 48 5.10 -9.82 10.79
C ALA A 48 3.66 -9.80 11.32
N ILE A 49 3.43 -10.35 12.52
CA ILE A 49 2.13 -10.27 13.20
C ILE A 49 1.74 -8.82 13.45
N THR A 50 2.67 -7.99 13.96
CA THR A 50 2.42 -6.55 14.14
C THR A 50 2.01 -5.88 12.83
N ASP A 51 2.72 -6.14 11.74
CA ASP A 51 2.44 -5.53 10.43
C ASP A 51 1.10 -6.03 9.84
N LEU A 52 0.75 -7.30 10.04
CA LEU A 52 -0.56 -7.85 9.66
C LEU A 52 -1.71 -7.25 10.51
N ILE A 53 -1.49 -6.99 11.80
CA ILE A 53 -2.45 -6.26 12.64
C ILE A 53 -2.63 -4.84 12.10
N VAL A 54 -1.54 -4.13 11.81
CA VAL A 54 -1.55 -2.75 11.30
C VAL A 54 -2.31 -2.65 9.97
N THR A 55 -2.02 -3.53 9.01
CA THR A 55 -2.76 -3.59 7.74
C THR A 55 -4.24 -3.89 7.97
N THR A 56 -4.55 -4.92 8.74
CA THR A 56 -5.93 -5.40 8.93
C THR A 56 -6.80 -4.39 9.69
N LEU A 57 -6.27 -3.73 10.72
CA LEU A 57 -6.94 -2.63 11.41
C LEU A 57 -7.16 -1.43 10.48
N SER A 58 -6.17 -1.08 9.65
CA SER A 58 -6.33 0.02 8.69
C SER A 58 -7.45 -0.28 7.70
N LEU A 59 -7.53 -1.50 7.18
CA LEU A 59 -8.55 -1.95 6.24
C LEU A 59 -9.95 -1.93 6.83
N LYS A 60 -10.10 -2.32 8.11
CA LYS A 60 -11.39 -2.25 8.83
C LYS A 60 -12.04 -0.86 8.78
N TYR A 61 -11.24 0.20 8.65
CA TYR A 61 -11.70 1.60 8.63
C TYR A 61 -11.39 2.31 7.30
N THR A 62 -11.00 1.57 6.26
CA THR A 62 -10.74 2.14 4.94
C THR A 62 -11.92 1.87 4.01
N GLN A 63 -12.42 2.91 3.34
CA GLN A 63 -13.49 2.79 2.36
C GLN A 63 -13.18 1.70 1.32
N SER A 64 -14.10 0.76 1.16
CA SER A 64 -13.91 -0.45 0.36
C SER A 64 -14.08 -0.21 -1.14
N ASN A 65 -13.45 -1.02 -2.01
CA ASN A 65 -12.51 -2.10 -1.65
C ASN A 65 -11.12 -1.55 -1.33
N SER A 66 -10.47 -2.17 -0.34
CA SER A 66 -9.20 -1.71 0.20
C SER A 66 -8.13 -2.82 0.30
N VAL A 67 -6.88 -2.42 0.07
CA VAL A 67 -5.66 -3.26 0.19
C VAL A 67 -4.58 -2.40 0.84
N ALA A 68 -3.87 -2.98 1.80
CA ALA A 68 -2.88 -2.27 2.60
C ALA A 68 -1.55 -3.04 2.62
N TYR A 69 -0.45 -2.31 2.56
CA TYR A 69 0.92 -2.79 2.72
C TYR A 69 1.50 -2.12 3.98
N ALA A 70 2.06 -2.91 4.89
CA ALA A 70 2.74 -2.42 6.08
C ALA A 70 4.15 -2.99 6.19
N PHE A 71 5.01 -2.21 6.81
CA PHE A 71 6.38 -2.59 7.09
C PHE A 71 6.86 -1.86 8.34
N ARG A 72 7.43 -2.60 9.30
CA ARG A 72 8.03 -2.06 10.54
C ARG A 72 7.04 -1.22 11.37
N GLY A 73 5.81 -1.69 11.50
CA GLY A 73 4.74 -1.09 12.30
C GLY A 73 3.99 0.05 11.61
N GLY A 74 4.33 0.39 10.36
CA GLY A 74 3.72 1.50 9.63
C GLY A 74 3.10 1.08 8.30
N ILE A 75 2.02 1.77 7.90
CA ILE A 75 1.45 1.64 6.55
C ILE A 75 2.40 2.33 5.56
N ILE A 76 2.80 1.59 4.53
CA ILE A 76 3.66 2.09 3.44
C ILE A 76 2.89 2.23 2.12
N GLY A 77 1.73 1.57 2.00
CA GLY A 77 0.85 1.71 0.84
C GLY A 77 -0.59 1.34 1.17
N LEU A 78 -1.55 2.16 0.76
CA LEU A 78 -2.98 1.93 1.00
C LEU A 78 -3.81 2.31 -0.23
N GLY A 79 -4.61 1.37 -0.70
CA GLY A 79 -5.67 1.60 -1.69
C GLY A 79 -7.03 1.61 -1.03
N ALA A 80 -7.87 2.56 -1.46
CA ALA A 80 -9.19 2.80 -0.90
C ALA A 80 -10.20 3.09 -2.03
N GLY A 81 -11.46 2.71 -1.83
CA GLY A 81 -12.57 3.04 -2.73
C GLY A 81 -12.48 2.41 -4.12
N GLN A 82 -11.64 1.38 -4.29
CA GLN A 82 -11.42 0.79 -5.61
C GLN A 82 -12.49 -0.27 -5.91
N GLN A 83 -12.86 -0.40 -7.18
CA GLN A 83 -13.87 -1.39 -7.60
C GLN A 83 -13.25 -2.76 -7.93
N SER A 84 -12.01 -2.75 -8.46
CA SER A 84 -11.29 -3.97 -8.84
C SER A 84 -10.20 -4.32 -7.82
N ARG A 85 -10.18 -5.57 -7.34
CA ARG A 85 -9.20 -6.06 -6.35
C ARG A 85 -7.76 -5.94 -6.85
N ILE A 86 -7.51 -6.27 -8.13
CA ILE A 86 -6.18 -6.17 -8.72
C ILE A 86 -5.75 -4.72 -8.93
N HIS A 87 -6.68 -3.82 -9.25
CA HIS A 87 -6.38 -2.39 -9.34
C HIS A 87 -6.04 -1.83 -7.96
N CYS A 88 -6.79 -2.20 -6.92
CA CYS A 88 -6.49 -1.83 -5.54
C CYS A 88 -5.11 -2.32 -5.10
N THR A 89 -4.79 -3.59 -5.37
CA THR A 89 -3.47 -4.17 -5.06
C THR A 89 -2.33 -3.46 -5.80
N ARG A 90 -2.53 -3.10 -7.08
CA ARG A 90 -1.54 -2.36 -7.87
C ARG A 90 -1.35 -0.95 -7.33
N LEU A 91 -2.43 -0.22 -7.05
CA LEU A 91 -2.40 1.14 -6.53
C LEU A 91 -1.70 1.19 -5.16
N ALA A 92 -2.12 0.33 -4.23
CA ALA A 92 -1.50 0.24 -2.91
C ALA A 92 -0.02 -0.17 -2.99
N GLY A 93 0.30 -1.13 -3.86
CA GLY A 93 1.68 -1.56 -4.10
C GLY A 93 2.53 -0.44 -4.72
N THR A 94 1.99 0.37 -5.64
CA THR A 94 2.73 1.49 -6.22
C THR A 94 3.05 2.55 -5.17
N LYS A 95 2.12 2.82 -4.24
CA LYS A 95 2.40 3.69 -3.09
C LYS A 95 3.51 3.13 -2.21
N ALA A 96 3.51 1.83 -1.94
CA ALA A 96 4.59 1.15 -1.19
C ALA A 96 5.94 1.24 -1.91
N ASP A 97 5.96 1.06 -3.24
CA ASP A 97 7.16 1.18 -4.05
C ASP A 97 7.73 2.60 -4.02
N LEU A 98 6.87 3.62 -4.15
CA LEU A 98 7.26 5.03 -4.06
C LEU A 98 7.78 5.36 -2.65
N TRP A 99 7.10 4.92 -1.59
CA TRP A 99 7.58 5.06 -0.21
C TRP A 99 8.98 4.46 -0.05
N TRP A 100 9.23 3.28 -0.61
CA TRP A 100 10.55 2.66 -0.53
C TRP A 100 11.62 3.42 -1.33
N LEU A 101 11.26 3.93 -2.51
CA LEU A 101 12.16 4.73 -3.34
C LEU A 101 12.54 6.08 -2.70
N GLN A 102 11.70 6.64 -1.83
CA GLN A 102 12.07 7.83 -1.03
C GLN A 102 13.32 7.59 -0.15
N HIS A 103 13.59 6.33 0.19
CA HIS A 103 14.76 5.93 0.99
C HIS A 103 16.01 5.68 0.13
N HIS A 104 15.94 5.85 -1.19
CA HIS A 104 17.10 5.67 -2.07
C HIS A 104 18.19 6.71 -1.75
N PRO A 105 19.50 6.35 -1.74
CA PRO A 105 20.58 7.28 -1.37
C PRO A 105 20.62 8.57 -2.19
N LYS A 106 20.30 8.51 -3.49
CA LYS A 106 20.18 9.71 -4.34
C LYS A 106 19.02 10.64 -3.93
N VAL A 107 17.93 10.09 -3.40
CA VAL A 107 16.77 10.88 -2.95
C VAL A 107 17.07 11.52 -1.60
N LEU A 108 17.57 10.72 -0.65
CA LEU A 108 18.02 11.22 0.66
C LEU A 108 19.17 12.24 0.54
N GLY A 109 20.01 12.09 -0.50
CA GLY A 109 21.15 12.96 -0.78
C GLY A 109 20.83 14.25 -1.54
N MET A 110 19.57 14.49 -1.94
CA MET A 110 19.16 15.67 -2.73
C MET A 110 19.58 16.98 -2.06
N LYS A 111 20.16 17.88 -2.86
CA LYS A 111 20.70 19.16 -2.38
C LYS A 111 19.73 20.29 -2.69
N PHE A 112 18.81 20.57 -1.77
CA PHE A 112 17.88 21.70 -1.89
C PHE A 112 18.53 23.04 -1.51
N LYS A 113 18.01 24.15 -2.05
CA LYS A 113 18.36 25.51 -1.59
C LYS A 113 17.98 25.69 -0.11
N PRO A 114 18.70 26.53 0.66
CA PRO A 114 18.42 26.69 2.10
C PRO A 114 17.04 27.30 2.37
N THR A 115 16.52 28.06 1.42
CA THR A 115 15.23 28.75 1.45
C THR A 115 14.03 27.85 1.13
N THR A 116 14.26 26.64 0.61
CA THR A 116 13.19 25.72 0.19
C THR A 116 12.44 25.16 1.40
N LYS A 117 11.10 25.31 1.43
CA LYS A 117 10.27 24.85 2.55
C LYS A 117 10.09 23.34 2.52
N ARG A 118 9.66 22.77 3.65
CA ARG A 118 9.44 21.32 3.79
C ARG A 118 8.38 20.80 2.81
N ALA A 119 7.31 21.54 2.59
CA ALA A 119 6.25 21.16 1.66
C ALA A 119 6.77 21.06 0.22
N ASP A 120 7.52 22.07 -0.23
CA ASP A 120 8.12 22.11 -1.58
C ASP A 120 9.09 20.94 -1.80
N LYS A 121 9.91 20.61 -0.78
CA LYS A 121 10.80 19.43 -0.82
C LYS A 121 10.02 18.13 -0.98
N ALA A 122 8.93 17.97 -0.24
CA ALA A 122 8.10 16.77 -0.31
C ALA A 122 7.44 16.63 -1.69
N ASN A 123 6.86 17.71 -2.21
CA ASN A 123 6.26 17.73 -3.56
C ASN A 123 7.31 17.42 -4.64
N ALA A 124 8.49 18.03 -4.56
CA ALA A 124 9.55 17.81 -5.53
C ALA A 124 10.07 16.37 -5.53
N ILE A 125 10.15 15.72 -4.37
CA ILE A 125 10.50 14.30 -4.27
C ILE A 125 9.40 13.43 -4.87
N ASP A 126 8.13 13.77 -4.65
CA ASP A 126 7.01 13.03 -5.21
C ASP A 126 7.02 13.08 -6.74
N LEU A 127 7.05 14.29 -7.32
CA LEU A 127 7.13 14.50 -8.78
C LEU A 127 8.34 13.77 -9.39
N TYR A 128 9.49 13.81 -8.72
CA TYR A 128 10.70 13.10 -9.17
C TYR A 128 10.52 11.57 -9.17
N LEU A 129 9.85 11.02 -8.16
CA LEU A 129 9.67 9.58 -8.02
C LEU A 129 8.57 9.03 -8.91
N THR A 130 7.51 9.80 -9.16
CA THR A 130 6.42 9.46 -10.09
C THR A 130 6.81 9.69 -11.55
N ASP A 131 7.96 10.32 -11.79
CA ASP A 131 8.41 10.83 -13.09
C ASP A 131 7.52 11.95 -13.66
N ALA A 132 6.57 12.49 -12.88
CA ALA A 132 5.60 13.50 -13.31
C ALA A 132 6.23 14.84 -13.72
N VAL A 133 7.43 15.17 -13.21
CA VAL A 133 8.18 16.37 -13.65
C VAL A 133 8.38 16.39 -15.17
N TRP A 134 8.53 15.20 -15.78
CA TRP A 134 8.86 15.04 -17.19
C TRP A 134 7.66 14.70 -18.07
N ASP A 135 6.44 14.59 -17.52
CA ASP A 135 5.27 14.14 -18.29
C ASP A 135 4.88 15.14 -19.40
N ASN A 136 5.16 16.43 -19.18
CA ASN A 136 4.83 17.53 -20.11
C ASN A 136 6.08 18.09 -20.83
N ASP A 137 7.24 17.45 -20.66
CA ASP A 137 8.46 17.79 -21.40
C ASP A 137 8.36 17.16 -22.78
N ASP A 138 7.53 17.73 -23.67
CA ASP A 138 7.43 17.41 -25.11
C ASP A 138 6.24 18.14 -25.79
N ASP A 139 5.45 18.94 -25.06
CA ASP A 139 4.19 19.48 -25.59
C ASP A 139 4.33 20.66 -26.57
N GLU A 140 5.49 21.33 -26.67
CA GLU A 140 5.64 22.56 -27.46
C GLU A 140 6.78 22.57 -28.50
N GLU A 141 7.93 21.92 -28.28
CA GLU A 141 9.05 21.81 -29.24
C GLU A 141 10.14 20.83 -28.71
N GLU A 142 10.84 20.10 -29.59
CA GLU A 142 11.88 19.13 -29.20
C GLU A 142 13.01 19.81 -28.41
N GLY A 143 13.19 19.43 -27.14
CA GLY A 143 14.21 20.00 -26.25
C GLY A 143 13.74 21.15 -25.35
N VAL A 144 12.46 21.50 -25.36
CA VAL A 144 11.89 22.50 -24.44
C VAL A 144 11.34 21.82 -23.19
N ILE A 145 11.89 22.16 -22.02
CA ILE A 145 11.35 21.72 -20.72
C ILE A 145 10.15 22.56 -20.29
N SER A 146 9.18 21.91 -19.65
CA SER A 146 7.95 22.54 -19.18
C SER A 146 8.21 23.61 -18.10
N THR A 147 7.24 24.51 -17.89
CA THR A 147 7.30 25.51 -16.81
C THR A 147 7.40 24.84 -15.43
N GLU A 148 6.66 23.75 -15.21
CA GLU A 148 6.72 22.97 -13.97
C GLU A 148 8.12 22.38 -13.74
N HIS A 149 8.76 21.86 -14.80
CA HIS A 149 10.13 21.37 -14.70
C HIS A 149 11.13 22.48 -14.37
N LYS A 150 11.03 23.67 -14.99
CA LYS A 150 11.88 24.83 -14.65
C LYS A 150 11.71 25.25 -13.20
N GLU A 151 10.47 25.30 -12.71
CA GLU A 151 10.15 25.62 -11.31
C GLU A 151 10.71 24.56 -10.35
N TRP A 152 10.63 23.29 -10.73
CA TRP A 152 11.20 22.17 -9.98
C TRP A 152 12.75 22.24 -9.93
N GLU A 153 13.45 22.51 -11.03
CA GLU A 153 14.90 22.65 -11.02
C GLU A 153 15.35 23.84 -10.14
N ALA A 154 14.57 24.93 -10.14
CA ALA A 154 14.89 26.15 -9.42
C ALA A 154 14.97 26.00 -7.90
N ILE A 155 14.43 24.93 -7.30
CA ILE A 155 14.50 24.72 -5.84
C ILE A 155 15.76 23.96 -5.38
N PHE A 156 16.56 23.45 -6.31
CA PHE A 156 17.78 22.69 -6.01
C PHE A 156 19.04 23.56 -6.08
N LYS A 157 20.04 23.25 -5.24
CA LYS A 157 21.42 23.72 -5.40
C LYS A 157 22.15 22.93 -6.47
N GLU A 158 21.85 21.63 -6.54
CA GLU A 158 22.39 20.69 -7.50
C GLU A 158 21.20 19.83 -7.97
N ILE A 159 20.90 19.89 -9.27
CA ILE A 159 19.76 19.19 -9.87
C ILE A 159 20.02 17.68 -9.75
N PRO A 160 19.12 16.91 -9.11
CA PRO A 160 19.36 15.50 -8.91
C PRO A 160 19.18 14.73 -10.21
N LYS A 161 20.14 13.85 -10.52
CA LYS A 161 20.07 12.97 -11.70
C LYS A 161 18.96 11.95 -11.53
N ARG A 162 18.06 11.87 -12.52
CA ARG A 162 16.95 10.91 -12.59
C ARG A 162 17.40 9.49 -12.29
N LEU A 163 16.59 8.75 -11.52
CA LEU A 163 16.82 7.34 -11.25
C LEU A 163 16.53 6.53 -12.51
N SER A 164 17.52 5.78 -12.98
CA SER A 164 17.30 4.88 -14.12
C SER A 164 16.36 3.72 -13.73
N LYS A 165 15.72 3.10 -14.73
CA LYS A 165 14.89 1.90 -14.51
C LYS A 165 15.67 0.77 -13.84
N ALA A 166 16.96 0.63 -14.17
CA ALA A 166 17.84 -0.35 -13.56
C ALA A 166 18.09 -0.05 -12.07
N GLU A 167 18.40 1.21 -11.72
CA GLU A 167 18.60 1.65 -10.34
C GLU A 167 17.35 1.44 -9.49
N ARG A 168 16.18 1.83 -10.02
CA ARG A 168 14.88 1.58 -9.36
C ARG A 168 14.70 0.08 -9.10
N LYS A 169 14.94 -0.77 -10.10
CA LYS A 169 14.80 -2.23 -9.98
C LYS A 169 15.75 -2.82 -8.94
N GLU A 170 17.03 -2.43 -8.94
CA GLU A 170 18.00 -2.92 -7.95
C GLU A 170 17.67 -2.45 -6.53
N TRP A 171 17.14 -1.24 -6.37
CA TRP A 171 16.69 -0.75 -5.07
C TRP A 171 15.46 -1.50 -4.56
N MET A 172 14.48 -1.77 -5.43
CA MET A 172 13.26 -2.50 -5.07
C MET A 172 13.56 -3.93 -4.59
N LYS A 173 14.61 -4.59 -5.10
CA LYS A 173 15.03 -5.91 -4.60
C LYS A 173 15.45 -5.93 -3.13
N LYS A 174 15.79 -4.77 -2.55
CA LYS A 174 16.20 -4.64 -1.15
C LYS A 174 15.02 -4.53 -0.18
N LEU A 175 13.80 -4.29 -0.68
CA LEU A 175 12.60 -4.34 0.13
C LEU A 175 12.19 -5.78 0.32
N ASP A 176 12.15 -6.23 1.57
CA ASP A 176 11.75 -7.59 1.94
C ASP A 176 11.03 -7.57 3.29
N GLY A 177 10.21 -8.59 3.55
CA GLY A 177 9.50 -8.73 4.82
C GLY A 177 8.23 -7.87 4.96
N VAL A 178 7.69 -7.36 3.86
CA VAL A 178 6.46 -6.54 3.87
C VAL A 178 5.23 -7.41 4.16
N ALA A 179 4.30 -6.89 4.95
CA ALA A 179 3.00 -7.50 5.17
C ALA A 179 1.94 -6.86 4.27
N LEU A 180 1.01 -7.67 3.77
CA LEU A 180 -0.11 -7.23 2.96
C LEU A 180 -1.43 -7.71 3.57
N GLY A 181 -2.39 -6.80 3.73
CA GLY A 181 -3.77 -7.11 4.09
C GLY A 181 -4.74 -6.83 2.93
N SER A 182 -5.84 -7.58 2.85
CA SER A 182 -6.97 -7.28 1.96
C SER A 182 -8.30 -7.43 2.69
N ASP A 183 -9.21 -6.47 2.52
CA ASP A 183 -10.54 -6.49 3.16
C ASP A 183 -11.48 -7.59 2.64
N ALA A 184 -11.16 -8.18 1.48
CA ALA A 184 -11.82 -9.37 0.93
C ALA A 184 -10.81 -10.32 0.26
N PHE A 185 -11.29 -11.49 -0.17
CA PHE A 185 -10.45 -12.51 -0.81
C PHE A 185 -9.80 -12.01 -2.11
N PHE A 186 -8.73 -12.69 -2.53
CA PHE A 186 -8.12 -12.47 -3.84
C PHE A 186 -8.79 -13.35 -4.89
N PRO A 187 -9.38 -12.78 -5.96
CA PRO A 187 -10.04 -13.56 -6.99
C PRO A 187 -9.04 -14.24 -7.95
N PHE A 188 -7.80 -13.74 -8.04
CA PHE A 188 -6.79 -14.20 -9.00
C PHE A 188 -5.36 -14.09 -8.45
N THR A 189 -4.46 -14.93 -8.98
CA THR A 189 -3.02 -15.00 -8.64
C THR A 189 -2.26 -13.71 -8.92
N GLY A 190 -2.79 -12.85 -9.81
CA GLY A 190 -2.18 -11.56 -10.15
C GLY A 190 -1.97 -10.64 -8.95
N ASN A 191 -2.78 -10.76 -7.90
CA ASN A 191 -2.62 -9.97 -6.67
C ASN A 191 -1.34 -10.37 -5.93
N VAL A 192 -1.14 -11.67 -5.72
CA VAL A 192 0.06 -12.22 -5.07
C VAL A 192 1.32 -11.90 -5.88
N ARG A 193 1.27 -12.08 -7.20
CA ARG A 193 2.40 -11.75 -8.09
C ARG A 193 2.74 -10.26 -8.09
N ARG A 194 1.74 -9.39 -7.94
CA ARG A 194 1.97 -7.94 -7.78
C ARG A 194 2.58 -7.62 -6.41
N ALA A 195 2.11 -8.27 -5.36
CA ALA A 195 2.62 -8.11 -3.99
C ALA A 195 4.10 -8.53 -3.89
N ALA A 196 4.47 -9.64 -4.54
CA ALA A 196 5.85 -10.13 -4.59
C ALA A 196 6.86 -9.09 -5.09
N LYS A 197 6.43 -8.22 -6.01
CA LYS A 197 7.28 -7.16 -6.57
C LYS A 197 7.61 -6.05 -5.57
N SER A 198 6.86 -5.97 -4.47
CA SER A 198 7.00 -4.97 -3.40
C SER A 198 7.49 -5.59 -2.09
N GLY A 199 8.26 -6.68 -2.17
CA GLY A 199 8.91 -7.28 -0.99
C GLY A 199 7.96 -7.99 -0.02
N VAL A 200 6.73 -8.32 -0.45
CA VAL A 200 5.75 -8.96 0.43
C VAL A 200 6.18 -10.38 0.78
N LYS A 201 6.14 -10.69 2.08
CA LYS A 201 6.39 -12.02 2.66
C LYS A 201 5.20 -12.58 3.43
N TYR A 202 4.30 -11.72 3.87
CA TYR A 202 3.17 -12.09 4.71
C TYR A 202 1.88 -11.52 4.11
N ILE A 203 0.86 -12.36 3.93
CA ILE A 203 -0.45 -11.97 3.41
C ILE A 203 -1.52 -12.35 4.41
N ALA A 204 -2.47 -11.46 4.71
CA ALA A 204 -3.71 -11.78 5.39
C ALA A 204 -4.93 -11.38 4.55
N ALA A 205 -5.81 -12.36 4.29
CA ALA A 205 -7.08 -12.12 3.61
C ALA A 205 -8.11 -13.22 3.95
N PRO A 206 -9.42 -12.97 3.78
CA PRO A 206 -10.47 -13.88 4.24
C PRO A 206 -10.49 -15.28 3.61
N GLY A 207 -10.01 -15.41 2.37
CA GLY A 207 -10.25 -16.58 1.52
C GLY A 207 -11.73 -16.71 1.11
N GLY A 208 -12.08 -17.85 0.53
CA GLY A 208 -13.42 -18.12 0.00
C GLY A 208 -13.56 -17.90 -1.51
N SER A 209 -12.47 -17.71 -2.26
CA SER A 209 -12.51 -17.74 -3.72
C SER A 209 -12.54 -19.17 -4.23
N VAL A 210 -13.24 -19.42 -5.35
CA VAL A 210 -13.07 -20.65 -6.14
C VAL A 210 -11.63 -20.81 -6.64
N MET A 211 -10.86 -19.72 -6.72
CA MET A 211 -9.46 -19.68 -7.14
C MET A 211 -8.47 -19.73 -5.96
N ASP A 212 -8.94 -19.92 -4.72
CA ASP A 212 -8.07 -19.99 -3.53
C ASP A 212 -6.89 -20.97 -3.72
N PRO A 213 -7.06 -22.20 -4.23
CA PRO A 213 -5.93 -23.12 -4.44
C PRO A 213 -4.84 -22.55 -5.36
N ALA A 214 -5.23 -21.83 -6.42
CA ALA A 214 -4.28 -21.21 -7.33
C ALA A 214 -3.59 -19.99 -6.69
N VAL A 215 -4.32 -19.22 -5.87
CA VAL A 215 -3.78 -18.07 -5.12
C VAL A 215 -2.75 -18.54 -4.09
N PHE A 216 -3.05 -19.60 -3.33
CA PHE A 216 -2.14 -20.14 -2.33
C PHE A 216 -0.89 -20.72 -2.99
N LYS A 217 -1.05 -21.47 -4.09
CA LYS A 217 0.09 -21.94 -4.89
C LYS A 217 0.98 -20.79 -5.38
N ALA A 218 0.40 -19.68 -5.84
CA ALA A 218 1.18 -18.52 -6.25
C ALA A 218 1.92 -17.85 -5.07
N ALA A 219 1.41 -17.97 -3.85
CA ALA A 219 2.08 -17.51 -2.63
C ALA A 219 3.22 -18.46 -2.23
N ASP A 220 3.05 -19.77 -2.38
CA ASP A 220 4.12 -20.77 -2.21
C ASP A 220 5.26 -20.56 -3.20
N GLU A 221 4.95 -20.37 -4.49
CA GLU A 221 5.93 -20.02 -5.53
C GLU A 221 6.74 -18.77 -5.18
N ALA A 222 6.12 -17.80 -4.49
CA ALA A 222 6.75 -16.57 -4.02
C ALA A 222 7.39 -16.69 -2.62
N LYS A 223 7.33 -17.86 -1.98
CA LYS A 223 7.80 -18.15 -0.62
C LYS A 223 7.20 -17.18 0.41
N MET A 224 5.88 -17.01 0.35
CA MET A 224 5.11 -16.16 1.26
C MET A 224 4.29 -16.98 2.26
N VAL A 225 4.13 -16.45 3.45
CA VAL A 225 3.14 -16.90 4.41
C VAL A 225 1.79 -16.29 4.04
N TYR A 226 0.77 -17.12 3.86
CA TYR A 226 -0.60 -16.67 3.63
C TYR A 226 -1.48 -17.12 4.80
N CYS A 227 -1.99 -16.13 5.53
CA CYS A 227 -2.95 -16.29 6.62
C CYS A 227 -4.37 -16.10 6.10
N LYS A 228 -5.16 -17.18 6.09
CA LYS A 228 -6.58 -17.13 5.74
C LYS A 228 -7.39 -16.71 6.97
N THR A 229 -8.00 -15.53 6.93
CA THR A 229 -8.60 -14.94 8.13
C THR A 229 -10.07 -15.31 8.35
N GLY A 230 -10.80 -15.70 7.29
CA GLY A 230 -12.26 -15.87 7.33
C GLY A 230 -13.06 -14.59 7.62
N LEU A 231 -12.42 -13.42 7.73
CA LEU A 231 -13.04 -12.18 8.21
C LEU A 231 -13.05 -11.09 7.13
N ARG A 232 -14.20 -10.88 6.48
CA ARG A 232 -14.38 -9.77 5.53
C ARG A 232 -14.53 -8.43 6.25
N LEU A 233 -13.88 -7.39 5.74
CA LEU A 233 -13.76 -6.07 6.38
C LEU A 233 -14.28 -4.93 5.50
N PHE A 234 -15.43 -5.10 4.86
CA PHE A 234 -16.00 -4.02 4.07
C PHE A 234 -16.40 -2.82 4.93
N HIS A 235 -16.11 -1.63 4.40
CA HIS A 235 -16.47 -0.36 5.01
C HIS A 235 -16.96 0.60 3.93
N HIS A 236 -18.17 1.14 4.14
CA HIS A 236 -18.86 2.09 3.28
C HIS A 236 -19.47 3.17 4.15
#